data_AF-A0AA35CLB3-F1
#
_entry.id   AF-A0AA35CLB3-F1
#
_cell.length_a   1.000
_cell.length_b   1.000
_cell.length_c   1.000
_cell.angle_alpha   90.00
_cell.angle_beta   90.00
_cell.angle_gamma   90.00
#
_symmetry.space_group_name_H-M   'P 1'
#
loop_
_entity.id
_entity.type
_entity.pdbx_description
1 polymer ?
#
loop_
_entity_poly.entity_id
_entity_poly.type
_entity_poly.pdbx_seq_one_letter_code
_entity_poly.pdbx_strand_id
1 'polypeptide(L)'
;MPCWEMEALSGEEAQRRLLETGIAILPLGAVETHGPHLPLGTDNYLAAYVARRVAEALGAVVLPVMPYGQVWSLYGFPGTLSVDDRALAGILTGIGRSLRDLGVPIFAIVNAHLGNANAMREAARALEAEGGPLTFYFSHPGLNEAAERVRESPRFHGSLFHACELETSMMRYVAPERVDMAKAIREDPRVPPDFEYRPTRWRELTRTGVMGDATLATAEKGKVLVEHTIERIVAVLAGARARLRGPGEAQPSTRR
;
A
#
# COMPACT_ATOMS: atom_id res chain seq x y z
N MET A 1 12.92 -3.75 15.57
CA MET A 1 12.18 -3.16 16.69
C MET A 1 10.84 -3.89 16.80
N PRO A 2 10.14 -3.86 17.96
CA PRO A 2 8.82 -4.51 18.05
C PRO A 2 7.83 -3.83 17.09
N CYS A 3 7.04 -4.63 16.39
CA CYS A 3 5.84 -4.19 15.65
C CYS A 3 4.63 -4.35 16.54
N TRP A 4 3.79 -3.33 16.63
CA TRP A 4 2.59 -3.33 17.45
C TRP A 4 1.35 -3.30 16.58
N GLU A 5 0.66 -4.43 16.47
CA GLU A 5 -0.65 -4.52 15.79
C GLU A 5 -1.73 -3.97 16.71
N MET A 6 -2.32 -2.82 16.36
CA MET A 6 -3.27 -2.12 17.24
C MET A 6 -4.50 -2.97 17.58
N GLU A 7 -4.96 -3.82 16.67
CA GLU A 7 -6.09 -4.73 16.90
C GLU A 7 -5.86 -5.76 18.01
N ALA A 8 -4.60 -6.02 18.37
CA ALA A 8 -4.22 -6.96 19.42
C ALA A 8 -3.91 -6.28 20.77
N LEU A 9 -4.05 -4.96 20.87
CA LEU A 9 -3.73 -4.19 22.08
C LEU A 9 -4.99 -3.79 22.85
N SER A 10 -4.88 -3.68 24.17
CA SER A 10 -5.87 -2.93 24.96
C SER A 10 -5.78 -1.43 24.67
N GLY A 11 -6.83 -0.67 25.00
CA GLY A 11 -6.88 0.77 24.74
C GLY A 11 -5.72 1.57 25.37
N GLU A 12 -5.39 1.26 26.63
CA GLU A 12 -4.28 1.92 27.34
C GLU A 12 -2.91 1.60 26.73
N GLU A 13 -2.71 0.35 26.31
CA GLU A 13 -1.48 -0.07 25.64
C GLU A 13 -1.33 0.59 24.27
N ALA A 14 -2.41 0.64 23.49
CA ALA A 14 -2.42 1.30 22.19
C ALA A 14 -2.08 2.78 22.31
N GLN A 15 -2.72 3.52 23.23
CA GLN A 15 -2.43 4.93 23.46
C GLN A 15 -0.97 5.15 23.86
N ARG A 16 -0.45 4.34 24.79
CA ARG A 16 0.96 4.42 25.21
C ARG A 16 1.91 4.18 24.03
N ARG A 17 1.70 3.12 23.23
CA ARG A 17 2.57 2.80 22.09
C ARG A 17 2.49 3.87 20.99
N LEU A 18 1.31 4.41 20.72
CA LEU A 18 1.13 5.48 19.74
C LEU A 18 1.94 6.73 20.12
N LEU A 19 1.92 7.13 21.39
CA LEU A 19 2.68 8.26 21.91
C LEU A 19 4.20 7.99 21.96
N GLU A 20 4.62 6.80 22.42
CA GLU A 20 6.04 6.43 22.49
C GLU A 20 6.71 6.38 21.10
N THR A 21 6.00 5.82 20.11
CA THR A 21 6.55 5.58 18.77
C THR A 21 6.40 6.78 17.85
N GLY A 22 5.31 7.54 18.02
CA GLY A 22 4.95 8.71 17.23
C GLY A 22 4.58 8.43 15.77
N ILE A 23 4.42 7.16 15.39
CA ILE A 23 4.09 6.75 14.02
C ILE A 23 2.96 5.73 14.04
N ALA A 24 1.84 6.09 13.41
CA ALA A 24 0.77 5.15 13.08
C ALA A 24 0.79 4.83 11.58
N ILE A 25 0.71 3.55 11.24
CA ILE A 25 0.75 3.05 9.86
C ILE A 25 -0.60 2.39 9.55
N LEU A 26 -1.35 2.91 8.58
CA LEU A 26 -2.55 2.27 8.05
C LEU A 26 -2.21 1.47 6.80
N PRO A 27 -2.35 0.13 6.82
CA PRO A 27 -2.41 -0.67 5.61
C PRO A 27 -3.74 -0.39 4.89
N LEU A 28 -3.67 0.02 3.63
CA LEU A 28 -4.82 0.31 2.78
C LEU A 28 -4.76 -0.56 1.51
N GLY A 29 -5.76 -1.42 1.31
CA GLY A 29 -5.89 -2.21 0.11
C GLY A 29 -7.21 -1.96 -0.62
N ALA A 30 -7.72 -3.02 -1.25
CA ALA A 30 -9.02 -3.07 -1.91
C ALA A 30 -9.49 -4.53 -2.05
N VAL A 31 -10.72 -4.69 -2.54
CA VAL A 31 -11.30 -5.98 -2.92
C VAL A 31 -11.59 -5.96 -4.41
N GLU A 32 -10.71 -6.55 -5.21
CA GLU A 32 -10.80 -6.51 -6.67
C GLU A 32 -10.24 -7.73 -7.39
N THR A 33 -10.76 -7.97 -8.59
CA THR A 33 -10.34 -9.08 -9.44
C THR A 33 -8.88 -8.94 -9.87
N HIS A 34 -8.11 -10.00 -9.64
CA HIS A 34 -6.69 -10.09 -10.01
C HIS A 34 -6.43 -11.29 -10.93
N GLY A 35 -7.29 -11.47 -11.93
CA GLY A 35 -7.29 -12.69 -12.74
C GLY A 35 -7.71 -13.93 -11.96
N PRO A 36 -7.57 -15.12 -12.58
CA PRO A 36 -8.00 -16.38 -11.97
C PRO A 36 -7.01 -16.99 -10.96
N HIS A 37 -5.77 -16.47 -10.89
CA HIS A 37 -4.66 -17.05 -10.11
C HIS A 37 -4.41 -16.35 -8.77
N LEU A 38 -4.96 -15.15 -8.56
CA LEU A 38 -4.78 -14.37 -7.34
C LEU A 38 -6.12 -14.16 -6.62
N PRO A 39 -6.09 -13.99 -5.28
CA PRO A 39 -7.30 -13.73 -4.50
C PRO A 39 -7.80 -12.29 -4.70
N LEU A 40 -9.09 -12.05 -4.40
CA LEU A 40 -9.67 -10.70 -4.43
C LEU A 40 -9.02 -9.73 -3.44
N GLY A 41 -8.35 -10.25 -2.40
CA GLY A 41 -7.69 -9.45 -1.37
C GLY A 41 -6.19 -9.25 -1.59
N THR A 42 -5.68 -9.41 -2.83
CA THR A 42 -4.26 -9.22 -3.17
C THR A 42 -3.69 -7.96 -2.53
N ASP A 43 -4.35 -6.83 -2.73
CA ASP A 43 -3.90 -5.53 -2.21
C ASP A 43 -3.89 -5.50 -0.68
N ASN A 44 -4.86 -6.16 -0.04
CA ASN A 44 -4.91 -6.25 1.43
C ASN A 44 -3.72 -7.03 1.98
N TYR A 45 -3.35 -8.16 1.35
CA TYR A 45 -2.19 -8.95 1.75
C TYR A 45 -0.88 -8.17 1.56
N LEU A 46 -0.73 -7.52 0.40
CA LEU A 46 0.45 -6.71 0.09
C LEU A 46 0.60 -5.52 1.04
N ALA A 47 -0.46 -4.75 1.24
CA ALA A 47 -0.45 -3.58 2.12
C ALA A 47 -0.13 -3.98 3.57
N ALA A 48 -0.79 -5.02 4.10
CA ALA A 48 -0.57 -5.51 5.46
C ALA A 48 0.87 -5.99 5.66
N TYR A 49 1.41 -6.76 4.72
CA TYR A 49 2.78 -7.25 4.79
C TYR A 49 3.80 -6.10 4.80
N VAL A 50 3.67 -5.15 3.87
CA VAL A 50 4.59 -4.00 3.79
C VAL A 50 4.48 -3.13 5.06
N ALA A 51 3.26 -2.83 5.51
CA ALA A 51 3.03 -2.02 6.70
C ALA A 51 3.68 -2.64 7.95
N ARG A 52 3.47 -3.95 8.16
CA ARG A 52 4.07 -4.69 9.27
C ARG A 52 5.60 -4.66 9.22
N ARG A 53 6.20 -4.91 8.06
CA ARG A 53 7.66 -4.88 7.88
C ARG A 53 8.26 -3.48 8.10
N VAL A 54 7.57 -2.43 7.65
CA VAL A 54 7.95 -1.04 7.94
C VAL A 54 7.85 -0.76 9.44
N ALA A 55 6.80 -1.21 10.11
CA ALA A 55 6.62 -1.04 11.54
C ALA A 55 7.68 -1.78 12.37
N GLU A 56 8.06 -3.00 12.00
CA GLU A 56 9.19 -3.73 12.62
C GLU A 56 10.51 -2.95 12.50
N ALA A 57 10.75 -2.33 11.36
CA ALA A 57 11.96 -1.55 11.11
C ALA A 57 11.99 -0.24 11.90
N LEU A 58 10.83 0.40 12.11
CA LEU A 58 10.72 1.71 12.74
C LEU A 58 10.29 1.69 14.20
N GLY A 59 9.79 0.55 14.70
CA GLY A 59 9.12 0.48 15.99
C GLY A 59 7.87 1.35 15.98
N ALA A 60 6.94 1.07 15.07
CA ALA A 60 5.69 1.83 14.89
C ALA A 60 4.46 1.00 15.25
N VAL A 61 3.29 1.64 15.30
CA VAL A 61 2.00 0.98 15.48
C VAL A 61 1.33 0.78 14.12
N VAL A 62 0.91 -0.44 13.83
CA VAL A 62 0.11 -0.79 12.65
C VAL A 62 -1.36 -0.74 13.03
N LEU A 63 -2.14 0.06 12.31
CA LEU A 63 -3.59 0.12 12.43
C LEU A 63 -4.23 -1.08 11.72
N PRO A 64 -5.47 -1.46 12.07
CA PRO A 64 -6.18 -2.52 11.36
C PRO A 64 -6.24 -2.22 9.86
N VAL A 65 -6.05 -3.25 9.04
CA VAL A 65 -6.12 -3.14 7.57
C VAL A 65 -7.46 -2.52 7.19
N MET A 66 -7.44 -1.49 6.34
CA MET A 66 -8.63 -1.00 5.67
C MET A 66 -8.82 -1.80 4.37
N PRO A 67 -9.81 -2.72 4.31
CA PRO A 67 -9.80 -3.75 3.28
C PRO A 67 -10.50 -3.32 1.98
N TYR A 68 -11.24 -2.21 2.00
CA TYR A 68 -12.01 -1.71 0.86
C TYR A 68 -11.44 -0.39 0.35
N GLY A 69 -11.40 -0.26 -0.97
CA GLY A 69 -10.81 0.89 -1.65
C GLY A 69 -11.64 1.37 -2.85
N GLN A 70 -11.06 2.31 -3.57
CA GLN A 70 -11.62 2.90 -4.78
C GLN A 70 -11.31 2.01 -5.99
N VAL A 71 -12.28 1.19 -6.40
CA VAL A 71 -12.12 0.22 -7.51
C VAL A 71 -13.02 0.61 -8.70
N TRP A 72 -12.96 1.87 -9.14
CA TRP A 72 -13.84 2.31 -10.23
C TRP A 72 -13.48 1.61 -11.55
N SER A 73 -12.19 1.48 -11.86
CA SER A 73 -11.71 0.89 -13.12
C SER A 73 -12.22 -0.53 -13.35
N LEU A 74 -12.20 -1.36 -12.30
CA LEU A 74 -12.63 -2.77 -12.29
C LEU A 74 -14.07 -2.97 -11.79
N TYR A 75 -14.85 -1.90 -11.64
CA TYR A 75 -16.23 -2.01 -11.16
C TYR A 75 -17.02 -3.03 -11.98
N GLY A 76 -17.67 -3.97 -11.29
CA GLY A 76 -18.51 -5.04 -11.84
C GLY A 76 -17.76 -6.17 -12.55
N PHE A 77 -16.45 -6.28 -12.36
CA PHE A 77 -15.78 -7.58 -12.43
C PHE A 77 -16.26 -8.51 -11.29
N PRO A 78 -16.15 -9.84 -11.42
CA PRO A 78 -16.64 -10.79 -10.42
C PRO A 78 -16.05 -10.55 -9.02
N GLY A 79 -16.91 -10.37 -8.03
CA GLY A 79 -16.50 -10.19 -6.62
C GLY A 79 -15.84 -8.85 -6.28
N THR A 80 -15.64 -7.97 -7.26
CA THR A 80 -15.05 -6.65 -7.04
C THR A 80 -16.03 -5.72 -6.31
N LEU A 81 -15.54 -5.06 -5.25
CA LEU A 81 -16.30 -4.10 -4.46
C LEU A 81 -15.58 -2.75 -4.47
N SER A 82 -16.30 -1.69 -4.80
CA SER A 82 -15.75 -0.33 -4.85
C SER A 82 -16.43 0.57 -3.84
N VAL A 83 -15.61 1.31 -3.09
CA VAL A 83 -16.00 2.51 -2.37
C VAL A 83 -15.72 3.72 -3.28
N ASP A 84 -16.50 4.80 -3.17
CA ASP A 84 -16.21 6.03 -3.90
C ASP A 84 -15.12 6.86 -3.19
N ASP A 85 -14.46 7.74 -3.94
CA ASP A 85 -13.35 8.56 -3.42
C ASP A 85 -13.76 9.41 -2.21
N ARG A 86 -14.99 9.96 -2.18
CA ARG A 86 -15.42 10.85 -1.09
C ARG A 86 -15.58 10.09 0.22
N ALA A 87 -16.21 8.92 0.15
CA ALA A 87 -16.36 8.05 1.32
C ALA A 87 -14.98 7.60 1.83
N LEU A 88 -14.09 7.15 0.95
CA LEU A 88 -12.75 6.72 1.34
C LEU A 88 -11.93 7.88 1.94
N ALA A 89 -11.90 9.05 1.29
CA ALA A 89 -11.21 10.23 1.80
C ALA A 89 -11.76 10.66 3.17
N GLY A 90 -13.08 10.61 3.35
CA GLY A 90 -13.76 10.91 4.61
C GLY A 90 -13.31 10.00 5.75
N ILE A 91 -13.22 8.68 5.50
CA ILE A 91 -12.74 7.74 6.52
C ILE A 91 -11.27 7.98 6.84
N LEU A 92 -10.40 8.13 5.83
CA LEU A 92 -8.97 8.39 6.03
C LEU A 92 -8.74 9.68 6.84
N THR A 93 -9.53 10.71 6.56
CA THR A 93 -9.50 11.99 7.29
C THR A 93 -9.99 11.80 8.72
N GLY A 94 -11.07 11.03 8.93
CA GLY A 94 -11.58 10.68 10.26
C GLY A 94 -10.51 9.99 11.12
N ILE A 95 -9.82 8.99 10.56
CA ILE A 95 -8.70 8.30 11.23
C ILE A 95 -7.59 9.29 11.58
N GLY A 96 -7.17 10.13 10.63
CA GLY A 96 -6.13 11.13 10.87
C GLY A 96 -6.48 12.15 11.95
N ARG A 97 -7.75 12.57 12.05
CA ARG A 97 -8.25 13.43 13.13
C ARG A 97 -8.21 12.73 14.48
N SER A 98 -8.63 11.46 14.55
CA SER A 98 -8.49 10.68 15.78
C SER A 98 -7.03 10.54 16.21
N LEU A 99 -6.11 10.32 15.28
CA LEU A 99 -4.67 10.26 15.56
C LEU A 99 -4.12 11.61 16.05
N ARG A 100 -4.56 12.73 15.46
CA ARG A 100 -4.25 14.08 15.95
C ARG A 100 -4.68 14.24 17.41
N ASP A 101 -5.93 13.88 17.71
CA ASP A 101 -6.50 14.05 19.04
C ASP A 101 -5.83 13.12 20.08
N LEU A 102 -5.24 12.00 19.63
CA LEU A 102 -4.37 11.13 20.42
C LEU A 102 -2.91 11.63 20.55
N GLY A 103 -2.54 12.73 19.90
CA GLY A 103 -1.19 13.31 19.94
C GLY A 103 -0.17 12.60 19.06
N VAL A 104 -0.60 11.84 18.05
CA VAL A 104 0.30 11.13 17.13
C VAL A 104 0.78 12.09 16.04
N PRO A 105 2.10 12.30 15.85
CA PRO A 105 2.61 13.31 14.93
C PRO A 105 2.77 12.82 13.48
N ILE A 106 2.89 11.52 13.23
CA ILE A 106 3.04 10.96 11.88
C ILE A 106 1.94 9.93 11.61
N PHE A 107 1.22 10.13 10.50
CA PHE A 107 0.27 9.18 9.95
C PHE A 107 0.76 8.70 8.58
N ALA A 108 1.03 7.41 8.44
CA ALA A 108 1.50 6.83 7.19
C ALA A 108 0.45 5.87 6.62
N ILE A 109 -0.01 6.11 5.40
CA ILE A 109 -0.86 5.20 4.65
C ILE A 109 0.03 4.39 3.72
N VAL A 110 0.09 3.08 3.93
CA VAL A 110 0.79 2.13 3.07
C VAL A 110 -0.25 1.47 2.18
N ASN A 111 -0.27 1.89 0.92
CA ASN A 111 -1.27 1.48 -0.04
C ASN A 111 -0.70 0.55 -1.11
N ALA A 112 -1.46 -0.50 -1.42
CA ALA A 112 -1.13 -1.47 -2.46
C ALA A 112 -2.08 -1.43 -3.67
N HIS A 113 -3.05 -0.50 -3.69
CA HIS A 113 -4.00 -0.36 -4.80
C HIS A 113 -3.91 1.00 -5.47
N LEU A 114 -3.62 1.05 -6.78
CA LEU A 114 -3.42 2.32 -7.49
C LEU A 114 -4.66 3.23 -7.48
N GLY A 115 -5.87 2.66 -7.44
CA GLY A 115 -7.13 3.41 -7.47
C GLY A 115 -7.34 4.34 -6.25
N ASN A 116 -6.74 4.02 -5.10
CA ASN A 116 -6.89 4.80 -3.86
C ASN A 116 -6.16 6.17 -3.87
N ALA A 117 -5.37 6.46 -4.91
CA ALA A 117 -4.47 7.61 -4.92
C ALA A 117 -5.16 8.98 -4.75
N ASN A 118 -6.37 9.14 -5.29
CA ASN A 118 -7.10 10.40 -5.18
C ASN A 118 -7.61 10.64 -3.76
N ALA A 119 -8.32 9.66 -3.19
CA ALA A 119 -8.82 9.72 -1.82
C ALA A 119 -7.70 9.95 -0.79
N MET A 120 -6.56 9.26 -0.92
CA MET A 120 -5.41 9.48 -0.03
C MET A 120 -4.86 10.91 -0.12
N ARG A 121 -4.75 11.45 -1.33
CA ARG A 121 -4.25 12.81 -1.55
C ARG A 121 -5.20 13.87 -0.99
N GLU A 122 -6.50 13.66 -1.15
CA GLU A 122 -7.54 14.53 -0.59
C GLU A 122 -7.48 14.53 0.94
N ALA A 123 -7.44 13.34 1.56
CA ALA A 123 -7.33 13.21 3.01
C ALA A 123 -6.05 13.85 3.56
N ALA A 124 -4.90 13.63 2.93
CA ALA A 124 -3.63 14.21 3.36
C ALA A 124 -3.65 15.75 3.32
N ARG A 125 -4.26 16.35 2.29
CA ARG A 125 -4.41 17.82 2.19
C ARG A 125 -5.36 18.38 3.24
N ALA A 126 -6.48 17.69 3.49
CA ALA A 126 -7.44 18.10 4.51
C ALA A 126 -6.79 18.08 5.90
N LEU A 127 -6.08 17.00 6.24
CA LEU A 127 -5.38 16.87 7.52
C LEU A 127 -4.30 17.94 7.69
N GLU A 128 -3.50 18.22 6.65
CA GLU A 128 -2.50 19.30 6.69
C GLU A 128 -3.16 20.67 6.97
N ALA A 129 -4.24 21.00 6.25
CA ALA A 129 -4.96 22.26 6.41
C ALA A 129 -5.60 22.43 7.81
N GLU A 130 -5.90 21.31 8.48
CA GLU A 130 -6.49 21.25 9.82
C GLU A 130 -5.46 21.18 10.95
N GLY A 131 -4.15 21.26 10.65
CA GLY A 131 -3.09 21.08 11.65
C GLY A 131 -3.05 19.66 12.23
N GLY A 132 -3.36 18.66 11.40
CA GLY A 132 -3.30 17.24 11.72
C GLY A 132 -1.87 16.67 11.72
N PRO A 133 -1.73 15.34 11.85
CA PRO A 133 -0.43 14.68 11.74
C PRO A 133 0.19 14.90 10.35
N LEU A 134 1.53 14.85 10.29
CA LEU A 134 2.23 14.74 9.02
C LEU A 134 1.79 13.46 8.31
N THR A 135 1.02 13.63 7.25
CA THR A 135 0.36 12.52 6.57
C THR A 135 1.13 12.12 5.31
N PHE A 136 1.62 10.88 5.29
CA PHE A 136 2.29 10.27 4.13
C PHE A 136 1.35 9.27 3.46
N TYR A 137 1.35 9.23 2.13
CA TYR A 137 0.58 8.27 1.34
C TYR A 137 1.50 7.58 0.34
N PHE A 138 1.79 6.30 0.56
CA PHE A 138 2.72 5.52 -0.25
C PHE A 138 1.97 4.57 -1.15
N SER A 139 2.24 4.62 -2.46
CA SER A 139 1.81 3.60 -3.43
C SER A 139 3.06 3.04 -4.10
N HIS A 140 3.53 1.88 -3.63
CA HIS A 140 4.69 1.16 -4.17
C HIS A 140 5.92 2.04 -4.54
N PRO A 141 6.43 2.90 -3.62
CA PRO A 141 7.58 3.75 -3.93
C PRO A 141 8.81 2.94 -4.34
N GLY A 142 9.44 3.31 -5.47
CA GLY A 142 10.61 2.62 -6.00
C GLY A 142 10.31 1.36 -6.82
N LEU A 143 9.04 0.96 -6.96
CA LEU A 143 8.68 -0.27 -7.67
C LEU A 143 9.15 -0.29 -9.13
N ASN A 144 8.99 0.82 -9.87
CA ASN A 144 9.44 0.90 -11.26
C ASN A 144 10.96 0.71 -11.39
N GLU A 145 11.74 1.25 -10.45
CA GLU A 145 13.19 1.09 -10.42
C GLU A 145 13.56 -0.37 -10.13
N ALA A 146 12.90 -1.00 -9.15
CA ALA A 146 13.09 -2.41 -8.84
C ALA A 146 12.66 -3.34 -9.99
N ALA A 147 11.57 -3.01 -10.67
CA ALA A 147 11.06 -3.77 -11.80
C ALA A 147 12.04 -3.81 -12.97
N GLU A 148 12.77 -2.73 -13.27
CA GLU A 148 13.79 -2.75 -14.34
C GLU A 148 14.94 -3.73 -14.07
N ARG A 149 15.15 -4.14 -12.80
CA ARG A 149 16.19 -5.10 -12.46
C ARG A 149 15.76 -6.56 -12.66
N VAL A 150 14.46 -6.83 -12.67
CA VAL A 150 13.95 -8.21 -12.51
C VAL A 150 12.83 -8.60 -13.50
N ARG A 151 12.20 -7.63 -14.16
CA ARG A 151 11.09 -7.88 -15.10
C ARG A 151 11.62 -8.50 -16.38
N GLU A 152 10.92 -9.51 -16.87
CA GLU A 152 11.17 -10.13 -18.17
C GLU A 152 10.16 -9.69 -19.24
N SER A 153 8.90 -9.46 -18.84
CA SER A 153 7.85 -8.98 -19.73
C SER A 153 8.10 -7.54 -20.18
N PRO A 154 7.56 -7.12 -21.34
CA PRO A 154 7.46 -5.70 -21.65
C PRO A 154 6.59 -4.99 -20.59
N ARG A 155 6.78 -3.68 -20.43
CA ARG A 155 5.82 -2.86 -19.69
C ARG A 155 4.51 -2.86 -20.46
N PHE A 156 3.40 -3.06 -19.75
CA PHE A 156 2.08 -3.04 -20.36
C PHE A 156 1.72 -1.64 -20.88
N HIS A 157 1.68 -0.63 -19.99
CA HIS A 157 1.42 0.76 -20.37
C HIS A 157 1.90 1.74 -19.29
N GLY A 158 2.93 2.54 -19.59
CA GLY A 158 3.49 3.51 -18.63
C GLY A 158 3.95 2.85 -17.33
N SER A 159 3.32 3.23 -16.21
CA SER A 159 3.52 2.63 -14.88
C SER A 159 2.38 1.70 -14.44
N LEU A 160 1.42 1.41 -15.33
CA LEU A 160 0.30 0.53 -15.02
C LEU A 160 0.77 -0.93 -14.96
N PHE A 161 0.37 -1.60 -13.89
CA PHE A 161 0.52 -3.04 -13.70
C PHE A 161 -0.73 -3.54 -12.99
N HIS A 162 -1.23 -4.72 -13.37
CA HIS A 162 -2.38 -5.36 -12.72
C HIS A 162 -2.38 -6.86 -12.97
N ALA A 163 -2.34 -7.64 -11.90
CA ALA A 163 -2.26 -9.10 -11.86
C ALA A 163 -1.21 -9.69 -12.82
N CYS A 164 -0.18 -8.91 -13.17
CA CYS A 164 0.83 -9.24 -14.16
C CYS A 164 2.04 -9.91 -13.49
N GLU A 165 3.15 -10.03 -14.22
CA GLU A 165 4.42 -10.57 -13.72
C GLU A 165 4.79 -9.98 -12.35
N LEU A 166 4.74 -8.65 -12.22
CA LEU A 166 5.24 -7.93 -11.04
C LEU A 166 4.39 -8.22 -9.80
N GLU A 167 3.09 -8.00 -9.88
CA GLU A 167 2.18 -8.16 -8.73
C GLU A 167 2.00 -9.62 -8.33
N THR A 168 1.92 -10.51 -9.32
CA THR A 168 1.91 -11.94 -9.05
C THR A 168 3.22 -12.35 -8.37
N SER A 169 4.37 -11.82 -8.79
CA SER A 169 5.65 -12.07 -8.11
C SER A 169 5.63 -11.58 -6.67
N MET A 170 5.13 -10.36 -6.42
CA MET A 170 4.97 -9.82 -5.06
C MET A 170 4.11 -10.75 -4.19
N MET A 171 2.98 -11.24 -4.70
CA MET A 171 2.13 -12.20 -3.98
C MET A 171 2.79 -13.56 -3.77
N ARG A 172 3.57 -14.06 -4.73
CA ARG A 172 4.36 -15.29 -4.56
C ARG A 172 5.41 -15.18 -3.44
N TYR A 173 5.88 -13.97 -3.15
CA TYR A 173 6.77 -13.72 -2.03
C TYR A 173 6.01 -13.53 -0.70
N VAL A 174 4.92 -12.76 -0.73
CA VAL A 174 4.19 -12.34 0.47
C VAL A 174 3.24 -13.41 1.02
N ALA A 175 2.52 -14.10 0.14
CA ALA A 175 1.51 -15.09 0.48
C ALA A 175 1.45 -16.20 -0.57
N PRO A 176 2.54 -16.99 -0.75
CA PRO A 176 2.66 -18.02 -1.79
C PRO A 176 1.52 -19.03 -1.77
N GLU A 177 0.98 -19.34 -0.59
CA GLU A 177 -0.12 -20.29 -0.39
C GLU A 177 -1.45 -19.81 -0.99
N ARG A 178 -1.54 -18.53 -1.36
CA ARG A 178 -2.74 -17.90 -1.94
C ARG A 178 -2.64 -17.73 -3.46
N VAL A 179 -1.52 -18.12 -4.05
CA VAL A 179 -1.28 -17.96 -5.49
C VAL A 179 -1.40 -19.31 -6.17
N ASP A 180 -2.34 -19.42 -7.10
CA ASP A 180 -2.52 -20.62 -7.93
C ASP A 180 -1.87 -20.40 -9.29
N MET A 181 -0.55 -20.65 -9.38
CA MET A 181 0.19 -20.45 -10.62
C MET A 181 -0.27 -21.35 -11.77
N ALA A 182 -0.99 -22.45 -11.51
CA ALA A 182 -1.57 -23.27 -12.58
C ALA A 182 -2.70 -22.54 -13.32
N LYS A 183 -3.26 -21.49 -12.71
CA LYS A 183 -4.24 -20.59 -13.32
C LYS A 183 -3.61 -19.30 -13.87
N ALA A 184 -2.31 -19.07 -13.71
CA ALA A 184 -1.69 -17.84 -14.17
C ALA A 184 -1.81 -17.73 -15.70
N ILE A 185 -2.17 -16.55 -16.18
CA ILE A 185 -2.38 -16.29 -17.60
C ILE A 185 -1.63 -15.04 -18.05
N ARG A 186 -1.57 -14.88 -19.37
CA ARG A 186 -1.17 -13.64 -20.03
C ARG A 186 -2.37 -13.03 -20.74
N GLU A 187 -2.58 -11.75 -20.56
CA GLU A 187 -3.53 -10.95 -21.34
C GLU A 187 -2.88 -9.60 -21.67
N ASP A 188 -2.77 -9.25 -22.95
CA ASP A 188 -2.23 -7.98 -23.42
C ASP A 188 -3.36 -7.14 -24.05
N PRO A 189 -4.27 -6.56 -23.24
CA PRO A 189 -5.39 -5.82 -23.79
C PRO A 189 -4.93 -4.57 -24.56
N ARG A 190 -5.60 -4.25 -25.66
CA ARG A 190 -5.26 -3.08 -26.47
C ARG A 190 -5.66 -1.81 -25.73
N VAL A 191 -4.67 -1.01 -25.34
CA VAL A 191 -4.90 0.32 -24.74
C VAL A 191 -5.26 1.33 -25.84
N PRO A 192 -6.39 2.04 -25.74
CA PRO A 192 -6.76 3.04 -26.74
C PRO A 192 -5.89 4.31 -26.58
N PRO A 193 -5.65 5.09 -27.65
CA PRO A 193 -4.76 6.27 -27.59
C PRO A 193 -5.20 7.36 -26.62
N ASP A 194 -6.50 7.41 -26.29
CA ASP A 194 -7.09 8.39 -25.38
C ASP A 194 -7.15 7.91 -23.92
N PHE A 195 -6.62 6.72 -23.60
CA PHE A 195 -6.71 6.09 -22.27
C PHE A 195 -6.23 6.99 -21.12
N GLU A 196 -5.13 7.73 -21.31
CA GLU A 196 -4.59 8.63 -20.29
C GLU A 196 -5.40 9.93 -20.14
N TYR A 197 -6.22 10.27 -21.13
CA TYR A 197 -6.92 11.55 -21.22
C TYR A 197 -8.42 11.44 -20.87
N ARG A 198 -8.93 10.23 -20.63
CA ARG A 198 -10.32 10.03 -20.22
C ARG A 198 -10.51 8.85 -19.28
N PRO A 199 -11.59 8.85 -18.47
CA PRO A 199 -11.97 7.66 -17.70
C PRO A 199 -12.30 6.49 -18.64
N THR A 200 -11.74 5.32 -18.36
CA THR A 200 -11.97 4.09 -19.14
C THR A 200 -12.29 2.93 -18.21
N ARG A 201 -13.45 2.28 -18.37
CA ARG A 201 -13.76 1.08 -17.58
C ARG A 201 -12.94 -0.08 -18.14
N TRP A 202 -12.31 -0.87 -17.26
CA TRP A 202 -11.43 -1.94 -17.73
C TRP A 202 -12.17 -3.11 -18.35
N ARG A 203 -13.50 -3.23 -18.16
CA ARG A 203 -14.33 -4.17 -18.93
C ARG A 203 -14.37 -3.86 -20.42
N GLU A 204 -14.03 -2.63 -20.82
CA GLU A 204 -13.83 -2.25 -22.22
C GLU A 204 -12.49 -2.76 -22.78
N LEU A 205 -11.55 -3.14 -21.91
CA LEU A 205 -10.16 -3.47 -22.26
C LEU A 205 -9.84 -4.96 -22.09
N THR A 206 -10.18 -5.53 -20.93
CA THR A 206 -9.84 -6.89 -20.51
C THR A 206 -11.06 -7.64 -20.03
N ARG A 207 -11.04 -8.97 -20.20
CA ARG A 207 -12.08 -9.87 -19.65
C ARG A 207 -11.74 -10.42 -18.28
N THR A 208 -10.45 -10.50 -17.94
CA THR A 208 -9.99 -11.17 -16.72
C THR A 208 -9.46 -10.21 -15.66
N GLY A 209 -9.18 -8.96 -16.04
CA GLY A 209 -8.49 -7.98 -15.21
C GLY A 209 -6.98 -8.01 -15.40
N VAL A 210 -6.39 -9.12 -15.87
CA VAL A 210 -4.93 -9.24 -16.06
C VAL A 210 -4.45 -8.27 -17.14
N MET A 211 -3.34 -7.58 -16.86
CA MET A 211 -2.67 -6.65 -17.76
C MET A 211 -1.17 -6.96 -17.86
N GLY A 212 -0.82 -7.92 -18.71
CA GLY A 212 0.52 -8.42 -18.92
C GLY A 212 0.61 -9.94 -18.73
N ASP A 213 1.83 -10.44 -18.47
CA ASP A 213 2.11 -11.87 -18.38
C ASP A 213 2.37 -12.33 -16.93
N ALA A 214 1.37 -12.93 -16.29
CA ALA A 214 1.53 -13.46 -14.93
C ALA A 214 2.37 -14.74 -14.87
N THR A 215 2.55 -15.45 -15.99
CA THR A 215 3.20 -16.77 -16.03
C THR A 215 4.69 -16.70 -15.71
N LEU A 216 5.30 -15.53 -15.90
CA LEU A 216 6.71 -15.24 -15.62
C LEU A 216 6.99 -14.92 -14.15
N ALA A 217 5.96 -14.92 -13.29
CA ALA A 217 6.09 -14.47 -11.92
C ALA A 217 6.87 -15.46 -11.04
N THR A 218 7.79 -14.94 -10.21
CA THR A 218 8.56 -15.73 -9.24
C THR A 218 8.65 -15.07 -7.88
N ALA A 219 8.87 -15.86 -6.83
CA ALA A 219 9.00 -15.32 -5.47
C ALA A 219 10.28 -14.47 -5.32
N GLU A 220 11.34 -14.80 -6.04
CA GLU A 220 12.61 -14.08 -6.04
C GLU A 220 12.45 -12.66 -6.57
N LYS A 221 11.71 -12.50 -7.68
CA LYS A 221 11.32 -11.17 -8.20
C LYS A 221 10.50 -10.41 -7.17
N GLY A 222 9.50 -11.07 -6.58
CA GLY A 222 8.65 -10.50 -5.54
C GLY A 222 9.42 -9.94 -4.36
N LYS A 223 10.41 -10.69 -3.88
CA LYS A 223 11.29 -10.26 -2.80
C LYS A 223 12.02 -8.96 -3.14
N VAL A 224 12.60 -8.86 -4.34
CA VAL A 224 13.31 -7.64 -4.78
C VAL A 224 12.36 -6.44 -4.83
N LEU A 225 11.15 -6.62 -5.36
CA LEU A 225 10.15 -5.55 -5.48
C LEU A 225 9.64 -5.06 -4.12
N VAL A 226 9.27 -6.01 -3.24
CA VAL A 226 8.66 -5.73 -1.93
C VAL A 226 9.69 -5.17 -0.95
N GLU A 227 10.88 -5.77 -0.83
CA GLU A 227 11.92 -5.28 0.08
C GLU A 227 12.38 -3.87 -0.31
N HIS A 228 12.56 -3.60 -1.61
CA HIS A 228 12.92 -2.26 -2.06
C HIS A 228 11.83 -1.23 -1.73
N THR A 229 10.55 -1.60 -1.87
CA THR A 229 9.44 -0.74 -1.46
C THR A 229 9.49 -0.43 0.04
N ILE A 230 9.73 -1.44 0.89
CA ILE A 230 9.87 -1.29 2.34
C ILE A 230 11.04 -0.34 2.66
N GLU A 231 12.21 -0.54 2.06
CA GLU A 231 13.40 0.31 2.26
C GLU A 231 13.10 1.78 1.98
N ARG A 232 12.40 2.07 0.87
CA ARG A 232 12.03 3.44 0.50
C ARG A 232 11.09 4.08 1.52
N ILE A 233 10.08 3.34 1.99
CA ILE A 233 9.13 3.84 3.01
C ILE A 233 9.86 4.10 4.34
N VAL A 234 10.67 3.14 4.79
CA VAL A 234 11.45 3.25 6.03
C VAL A 234 12.35 4.48 6.00
N ALA A 235 13.07 4.71 4.90
CA ALA A 235 13.95 5.86 4.75
C ALA A 235 13.19 7.20 4.87
N VAL A 236 12.02 7.31 4.23
CA VAL A 236 11.19 8.54 4.28
C VAL A 236 10.67 8.79 5.69
N LEU A 237 10.09 7.78 6.33
CA LEU A 237 9.49 7.92 7.67
C LEU A 237 10.55 8.11 8.76
N ALA A 238 11.70 7.44 8.67
CA ALA A 238 12.83 7.66 9.57
C ALA A 238 13.33 9.11 9.47
N GLY A 239 13.47 9.63 8.24
CA GLY A 239 13.85 11.02 8.01
C GLY A 239 12.82 12.02 8.55
N ALA A 240 11.52 11.74 8.39
CA ALA A 240 10.46 12.57 8.96
C ALA A 240 10.49 12.61 10.49
N ARG A 241 10.62 11.44 11.13
CA ARG A 241 10.72 11.33 12.59
C ARG A 241 11.94 12.06 13.14
N ALA A 242 13.09 11.96 12.46
CA ALA A 242 14.31 12.68 12.87
C ALA A 242 14.12 14.20 12.83
N ARG A 243 13.45 14.74 11.80
CA ARG A 243 13.16 16.18 11.70
C ARG A 243 12.25 16.67 12.83
N LEU A 244 11.27 15.87 13.26
CA LEU A 244 10.35 16.25 14.34
C LEU A 244 11.02 16.26 15.72
N ARG A 245 12.00 15.36 15.97
CA ARG A 245 12.75 15.34 17.25
C ARG A 245 13.80 16.45 17.35
N GLY A 246 14.08 17.17 16.26
CA GLY A 246 15.14 18.17 16.18
C GLY A 246 16.56 17.56 16.26
N PRO A 247 17.61 18.36 16.07
CA PRO A 247 19.00 17.89 16.09
C PRO A 247 19.55 17.50 17.49
N GLY A 248 18.70 17.36 18.53
CA GLY A 248 19.11 17.36 19.93
C GLY A 248 19.02 16.04 20.72
N GLU A 249 18.34 15.00 20.23
CA GLU A 249 18.22 13.73 20.96
C GLU A 249 19.15 12.66 20.38
N ALA A 250 20.47 12.90 20.54
CA ALA A 250 21.41 11.79 20.60
C ALA A 250 21.09 10.95 21.85
N GLN A 251 21.04 9.63 21.67
CA GLN A 251 20.78 8.63 22.72
C GLN A 251 21.53 8.95 24.03
N PRO A 252 20.93 8.68 25.21
CA PRO A 252 21.67 8.80 26.46
C PRO A 252 22.87 7.85 26.39
N SER A 253 24.07 8.43 26.41
CA SER A 253 25.30 7.66 26.42
C SER A 253 25.26 6.75 27.64
N THR A 254 25.29 5.43 27.43
CA THR A 254 25.56 4.47 28.50
C THR A 254 27.01 4.66 28.92
N ARG A 255 27.23 5.55 29.89
CA ARG A 255 28.40 5.58 30.75
C ARG A 255 27.93 5.43 32.19
N ARG A 256 27.93 4.20 32.67
CA ARG A 256 28.59 3.75 33.90
C ARG A 256 28.57 2.23 33.95
#